data_AF-A0A0L7LBJ3-F1
#
_entry.id   AF-A0A0L7LBJ3-F1
#
_cell.length_a   1.000
_cell.length_b   1.000
_cell.length_c   1.000
_cell.angle_alpha   90.00
_cell.angle_beta   90.00
_cell.angle_gamma   90.00
#
_symmetry.space_group_name_H-M   'P 1'
#
loop_
_entity.id
_entity.type
_entity.pdbx_description
1 polymer ?
#
loop_
_entity_poly.entity_id
_entity_poly.type
_entity_poly.pdbx_seq_one_letter_code
_entity_poly.pdbx_strand_id
1 'polypeptide(L)'
;MAVATASMVMLALGVSAMSGLSRVVREPAALNASMLRAMSHVWFDPAVRNSFSAMQLELKCCGVHSYSDWYQYRRSIPPACCGNTCNGKRCEQCTVPLYTTGCLCPALSELRNFSNSLSILASAIVLILVSATF
;
A
#
# COMPACT_ATOMS: atom_id res chain seq x y z
N MET A 1 -4.44 -14.70 -36.37
CA MET A 1 -2.99 -14.40 -36.38
C MET A 1 -2.71 -13.01 -35.79
N ALA A 2 -3.08 -11.90 -36.46
CA ALA A 2 -2.79 -10.54 -35.96
C ALA A 2 -3.43 -10.20 -34.59
N VAL A 3 -4.66 -10.66 -34.34
CA VAL A 3 -5.33 -10.47 -33.04
C VAL A 3 -4.59 -11.23 -31.93
N ALA A 4 -4.20 -12.48 -32.16
CA ALA A 4 -3.46 -13.29 -31.18
C ALA A 4 -2.09 -12.70 -30.83
N THR A 5 -1.36 -12.17 -31.82
CA THR A 5 -0.06 -11.50 -31.58
C THR A 5 -0.21 -10.17 -30.85
N ALA A 6 -1.23 -9.38 -31.16
CA ALA A 6 -1.51 -8.14 -30.44
C ALA A 6 -1.88 -8.40 -28.96
N SER A 7 -2.68 -9.44 -28.70
CA SER A 7 -3.03 -9.87 -27.35
C SER A 7 -1.81 -10.34 -26.55
N MET A 8 -0.92 -11.15 -27.14
CA MET A 8 0.30 -11.61 -26.49
C MET A 8 1.24 -10.44 -26.11
N VAL A 9 1.35 -9.43 -26.99
CA VAL A 9 2.19 -8.25 -26.72
C VAL A 9 1.62 -7.41 -25.56
N MET A 10 0.31 -7.16 -25.54
CA MET A 10 -0.32 -6.41 -24.43
C MET A 10 -0.19 -7.15 -23.08
N LEU A 11 -0.26 -8.49 -23.10
CA LEU A 11 -0.09 -9.31 -21.90
C LEU A 11 1.38 -9.37 -21.45
N ALA A 12 2.34 -9.44 -22.36
CA ALA A 12 3.77 -9.40 -22.03
C ALA A 12 4.16 -8.07 -21.34
N LEU A 13 3.58 -6.96 -21.81
CA LEU A 13 3.74 -5.65 -21.17
C LEU A 13 3.11 -5.64 -19.76
N GLY A 14 1.93 -6.24 -19.60
CA GLY A 14 1.25 -6.39 -18.31
C GLY A 14 2.06 -7.21 -17.29
N VAL A 15 2.56 -8.39 -17.68
CA VAL A 15 3.37 -9.27 -16.82
C VAL A 15 4.69 -8.60 -16.41
N SER A 16 5.30 -7.81 -17.31
CA SER A 16 6.52 -7.05 -17.01
C SER A 16 6.29 -6.01 -15.92
N ALA A 17 5.18 -5.26 -15.99
CA ALA A 17 4.81 -4.31 -14.95
C ALA A 17 4.55 -4.98 -13.58
N MET A 18 3.93 -6.17 -13.60
CA MET A 18 3.67 -6.96 -12.40
C MET A 18 4.95 -7.53 -11.79
N SER A 19 5.94 -7.90 -12.62
CA SER A 19 7.25 -8.34 -12.13
C SER A 19 7.99 -7.22 -11.37
N GLY A 20 7.82 -5.97 -11.80
CA GLY A 20 8.32 -4.80 -11.09
C GLY A 20 7.66 -4.63 -9.71
N LEU A 21 6.33 -4.75 -9.66
CA LEU A 21 5.57 -4.72 -8.41
C LEU A 21 5.97 -5.87 -7.47
N SER A 22 6.14 -7.08 -8.03
CA SER A 22 6.56 -8.27 -7.30
C SER A 22 7.95 -8.11 -6.68
N ARG A 23 8.90 -7.47 -7.37
CA ARG A 23 10.23 -7.15 -6.82
C ARG A 23 10.14 -6.20 -5.63
N VAL A 24 9.37 -5.12 -5.76
CA VAL A 24 9.16 -4.15 -4.67
C VAL A 24 8.52 -4.82 -3.45
N VAL A 25 7.55 -5.71 -3.66
CA VAL A 25 6.90 -6.48 -2.60
C VAL A 25 7.82 -7.54 -1.96
N ARG A 26 8.84 -7.99 -2.69
CA ARG A 26 9.85 -8.95 -2.20
C ARG A 26 10.89 -8.30 -1.29
N GLU A 27 11.06 -6.99 -1.35
CA GLU A 27 12.03 -6.22 -0.58
C GLU A 27 11.36 -5.43 0.55
N PRO A 28 11.08 -6.04 1.71
CA PRO A 28 10.43 -5.36 2.83
C PRO A 28 11.24 -4.16 3.34
N ALA A 29 12.56 -4.17 3.14
CA ALA A 29 13.45 -3.06 3.51
C ALA A 29 13.19 -1.78 2.71
N ALA A 30 12.90 -1.90 1.41
CA ALA A 30 12.60 -0.75 0.57
C ALA A 30 11.29 -0.07 0.97
N LEU A 31 10.26 -0.88 1.26
CA LEU A 31 8.98 -0.37 1.76
C LEU A 31 9.12 0.25 3.16
N ASN A 32 9.90 -0.38 4.05
CA ASN A 32 10.19 0.19 5.36
C ASN A 32 10.81 1.59 5.24
N ALA A 33 11.87 1.71 4.44
CA ALA A 33 12.56 2.98 4.23
C ALA A 33 11.63 4.04 3.59
N SER A 34 10.76 3.65 2.65
CA SER A 34 9.82 4.57 2.03
C SER A 34 8.72 5.04 2.99
N MET A 35 8.20 4.16 3.85
CA MET A 35 7.20 4.51 4.87
C MET A 35 7.80 5.43 5.94
N LEU A 36 9.01 5.15 6.41
CA LEU A 36 9.73 6.04 7.35
C LEU A 36 10.00 7.41 6.73
N ARG A 37 10.39 7.46 5.45
CA ARG A 37 10.53 8.73 4.73
C ARG A 37 9.19 9.46 4.63
N ALA A 38 8.10 8.77 4.31
CA ALA A 38 6.76 9.37 4.24
C ALA A 38 6.35 10.00 5.59
N MET A 39 6.64 9.34 6.73
CA MET A 39 6.39 9.88 8.06
C MET A 39 7.10 11.22 8.31
N SER A 40 8.26 11.49 7.68
CA SER A 40 8.92 12.79 7.79
C SER A 40 8.21 13.91 7.02
N HIS A 41 7.42 13.57 5.98
CA HIS A 41 6.75 14.53 5.10
C HIS A 41 5.29 14.82 5.45
N VAL A 42 4.66 14.03 6.32
CA VAL A 42 3.23 14.21 6.71
C VAL A 42 2.91 15.59 7.31
N TRP A 43 3.90 16.36 7.73
CA TRP A 43 3.74 17.71 8.25
C TRP A 43 3.63 18.77 7.17
N PHE A 44 4.39 18.57 6.09
CA PHE A 44 4.56 19.57 5.03
C PHE A 44 3.58 19.32 3.89
N ASP A 45 3.24 18.05 3.66
CA ASP A 45 2.38 17.65 2.55
C ASP A 45 1.05 17.05 3.07
N PRO A 46 -0.09 17.75 2.88
CA PRO A 46 -1.38 17.24 3.27
C PRO A 46 -1.81 15.99 2.48
N ALA A 47 -1.32 15.81 1.24
CA ALA A 47 -1.60 14.60 0.47
C ALA A 47 -0.90 13.38 1.09
N VAL A 48 0.37 13.52 1.49
CA VAL A 48 1.10 12.47 2.23
C VAL A 48 0.43 12.20 3.57
N ARG A 49 0.00 13.24 4.29
CA ARG A 49 -0.73 13.08 5.56
C ARG A 49 -2.03 12.29 5.38
N ASN A 50 -2.83 12.66 4.38
CA ASN A 50 -4.15 12.06 4.16
C ASN A 50 -4.01 10.60 3.72
N SER A 51 -3.11 10.31 2.79
CA SER A 51 -2.82 8.93 2.35
C SER A 51 -2.28 8.06 3.50
N PHE A 52 -1.32 8.56 4.28
CA PHE A 52 -0.78 7.82 5.42
C PHE A 52 -1.81 7.62 6.53
N SER A 53 -2.75 8.56 6.71
CA SER A 53 -3.87 8.42 7.65
C SER A 53 -4.91 7.41 7.19
N ALA A 54 -5.27 7.44 5.90
CA ALA A 54 -6.18 6.47 5.29
C ALA A 54 -5.64 5.04 5.44
N MET A 55 -4.37 4.82 5.12
CA MET A 55 -3.69 3.53 5.32
C MET A 55 -3.79 3.04 6.77
N GLN A 56 -3.54 3.91 7.75
CA GLN A 56 -3.63 3.54 9.18
C GLN A 56 -5.05 3.14 9.60
N LEU A 57 -6.06 3.81 9.06
CA LEU A 57 -7.47 3.51 9.33
C LEU A 57 -7.90 2.20 8.69
N GLU A 58 -7.55 2.01 7.40
CA GLU A 58 -7.91 0.81 6.63
C GLU A 58 -7.22 -0.44 7.18
N LEU A 59 -5.93 -0.35 7.46
CA LEU A 59 -5.11 -1.47 7.94
C LEU A 59 -5.14 -1.63 9.47
N LYS A 60 -5.84 -0.75 10.19
CA LYS A 60 -5.94 -0.73 11.67
C LYS A 60 -4.57 -0.83 12.35
N CYS A 61 -3.65 0.02 11.91
CA CYS A 61 -2.26 0.06 12.35
C CYS A 61 -1.84 1.50 12.68
N CYS A 62 -0.67 1.67 13.31
CA CYS A 62 -0.13 2.98 13.67
C CYS A 62 1.40 2.99 13.56
N GLY A 63 1.95 3.99 12.87
CA GLY A 63 3.38 4.08 12.59
C GLY A 63 3.86 3.00 11.60
N VAL A 64 5.17 2.82 11.45
CA VAL A 64 5.73 1.80 10.52
C VAL A 64 5.87 0.46 11.23
N HIS A 65 6.56 0.44 12.37
CA HIS A 65 6.78 -0.73 13.22
C HIS A 65 5.87 -0.71 14.44
N SER A 66 5.58 0.48 14.97
CA SER A 66 4.60 0.67 16.03
C SER A 66 4.20 2.14 16.17
N TYR A 67 3.20 2.41 17.01
CA TYR A 67 2.78 3.77 17.30
C TYR A 67 3.92 4.65 17.86
N SER A 68 4.95 4.06 18.47
CA SER A 68 6.04 4.83 19.06
C SER A 68 6.93 5.52 18.02
N ASP A 69 6.89 5.07 16.76
CA ASP A 69 7.60 5.72 15.66
C ASP A 69 7.19 7.18 15.53
N TRP A 70 5.93 7.50 15.88
CA TRP A 70 5.46 8.87 15.91
C TRP A 70 6.26 9.74 16.86
N TYR A 71 6.76 9.24 18.00
CA TYR A 71 7.54 10.03 18.94
C TYR A 71 8.89 10.52 18.38
N GLN A 72 9.41 9.86 17.33
CA GLN A 72 10.65 10.26 16.67
C GLN A 72 10.43 11.42 15.67
N TYR A 73 9.24 11.48 15.05
CA TYR A 73 8.91 12.46 14.01
C TYR A 73 7.89 13.52 14.47
N ARG A 74 7.23 13.30 15.61
CA ARG A 74 6.11 14.06 16.15
C ARG A 74 6.07 13.93 17.67
N ARG A 75 5.59 14.94 18.38
CA ARG A 75 5.38 14.84 19.84
C ARG A 75 4.01 14.23 20.22
N SER A 76 3.25 13.75 19.23
CA SER A 76 1.88 13.28 19.41
C SER A 76 1.43 12.25 18.36
N ILE A 77 0.52 11.38 18.76
CA ILE A 77 -0.01 10.34 17.88
C ILE A 77 -1.08 10.97 16.96
N PRO A 78 -1.12 10.64 15.66
CA PRO A 78 -2.15 11.16 14.76
C PRO A 78 -3.51 10.53 15.09
N PRO A 79 -4.63 11.24 14.81
CA PRO A 79 -5.97 10.72 15.11
C PRO A 79 -6.32 9.41 14.40
N ALA A 80 -5.70 9.15 13.25
CA ALA A 80 -5.85 7.89 12.52
C ALA A 80 -5.51 6.66 13.38
N CYS A 81 -4.49 6.76 14.25
CA CYS A 81 -4.15 5.69 15.19
C CYS A 81 -5.20 5.44 16.27
N CYS A 82 -6.10 6.39 16.49
CA CYS A 82 -7.24 6.29 17.40
C CYS A 82 -8.53 5.87 16.67
N GLY A 83 -8.48 5.56 15.36
CA GLY A 83 -9.67 5.25 14.56
C GLY A 83 -10.43 6.48 14.06
N ASN A 84 -9.87 7.68 14.20
CA ASN A 84 -10.54 8.94 13.85
C ASN A 84 -9.90 9.60 12.62
N THR A 85 -10.73 10.27 11.80
CA THR A 85 -10.26 11.10 10.68
C THR A 85 -10.16 12.57 11.07
N CYS A 86 -9.07 13.23 10.68
CA CYS A 86 -8.92 14.68 10.78
C CYS A 86 -9.66 15.40 9.64
N ASN A 87 -10.96 15.67 9.79
CA ASN A 87 -11.75 16.41 8.80
C ASN A 87 -11.81 17.92 9.14
N GLY A 88 -10.67 18.62 9.13
CA GLY A 88 -10.61 20.09 9.24
C GLY A 88 -9.81 20.65 10.43
N LYS A 89 -10.25 21.79 10.99
CA LYS A 89 -9.50 22.60 11.98
C LYS A 89 -9.48 22.05 13.42
N ARG A 90 -10.30 21.05 13.75
CA ARG A 90 -10.33 20.42 15.07
C ARG A 90 -10.09 18.92 14.94
N CYS A 91 -8.86 18.52 15.22
CA CYS A 91 -8.50 17.13 15.40
C CYS A 91 -8.42 16.87 16.90
N GLU A 92 -9.23 15.95 17.43
CA GLU A 92 -9.01 15.47 18.78
C GLU A 92 -7.62 14.84 18.88
N GLN A 93 -6.90 15.22 19.93
CA GLN A 93 -5.56 14.71 20.16
C GLN A 93 -5.66 13.24 20.58
N CYS A 94 -5.02 12.36 19.83
CA CYS A 94 -4.88 10.96 20.19
C CYS A 94 -3.79 10.84 21.28
N THR A 95 -4.20 10.54 22.51
CA THR A 95 -3.29 10.31 23.66
C THR A 95 -3.01 8.82 23.86
N VAL A 96 -4.01 7.97 23.67
CA VAL A 96 -3.90 6.52 23.76
C VAL A 96 -4.17 5.92 22.39
N PRO A 97 -3.19 5.28 21.73
CA PRO A 97 -3.40 4.68 20.42
C PRO A 97 -4.36 3.49 20.54
N LEU A 98 -5.40 3.47 19.71
CA LEU A 98 -6.26 2.30 19.55
C LEU A 98 -5.50 1.18 18.81
N TYR A 99 -4.72 1.57 17.80
CA TYR A 99 -3.89 0.67 17.01
C TYR A 99 -2.45 0.69 17.53
N THR A 100 -1.98 -0.43 18.07
CA THR A 100 -0.62 -0.55 18.64
C THR A 100 0.37 -1.19 17.67
N THR A 101 -0.12 -1.91 16.67
CA THR A 101 0.66 -2.61 15.65
C THR A 101 1.15 -1.66 14.56
N GLY A 102 2.37 -1.89 14.07
CA GLY A 102 2.93 -1.13 12.94
C GLY A 102 2.29 -1.48 11.60
N CYS A 103 2.31 -0.53 10.66
CA CYS A 103 1.71 -0.68 9.35
C CYS A 103 2.54 -1.49 8.35
N LEU A 104 3.83 -1.72 8.59
CA LEU A 104 4.71 -2.38 7.62
C LEU A 104 4.22 -3.80 7.24
N CYS A 105 3.92 -4.63 8.24
CA CYS A 105 3.45 -5.99 8.02
C CYS A 105 2.09 -6.07 7.29
N PRO A 106 1.02 -5.40 7.76
CA PRO A 106 -0.26 -5.45 7.06
C PRO A 106 -0.19 -4.81 5.67
N ALA A 107 0.60 -3.73 5.48
CA ALA A 107 0.79 -3.13 4.15
C ALA A 107 1.50 -4.10 3.19
N LEU A 108 2.55 -4.80 3.64
CA LEU A 108 3.19 -5.85 2.84
C LEU A 108 2.23 -6.97 2.49
N SER A 109 1.37 -7.38 3.43
CA SER A 109 0.37 -8.42 3.21
C SER A 109 -0.64 -8.01 2.14
N GLU A 110 -1.20 -6.80 2.23
CA GLU A 110 -2.15 -6.29 1.23
C GLU A 110 -1.51 -6.15 -0.16
N LEU A 111 -0.28 -5.63 -0.22
CA LEU A 111 0.44 -5.54 -1.50
C LEU A 111 0.72 -6.93 -2.11
N ARG A 112 1.04 -7.93 -1.30
CA ARG A 112 1.18 -9.33 -1.75
C ARG A 112 -0.14 -9.88 -2.26
N ASN A 113 -1.22 -9.68 -1.53
CA ASN A 113 -2.54 -10.16 -1.92
C ASN A 113 -3.00 -9.52 -3.24
N PHE A 114 -2.79 -8.22 -3.40
CA PHE A 114 -3.08 -7.51 -4.63
C PHE A 114 -2.25 -8.04 -5.81
N SER A 115 -0.92 -8.19 -5.63
CA SER A 115 -0.03 -8.75 -6.65
C SER A 115 -0.42 -10.18 -7.05
N ASN A 116 -0.78 -11.02 -6.09
CA ASN A 116 -1.21 -12.40 -6.34
C ASN A 116 -2.55 -12.43 -7.10
N SER A 117 -3.51 -11.60 -6.69
CA SER A 117 -4.83 -11.51 -7.32
C SER A 117 -4.73 -11.07 -8.78
N LEU A 118 -3.89 -10.07 -9.07
CA LEU A 118 -3.61 -9.64 -10.44
C LEU A 118 -2.97 -10.78 -11.27
N SER A 119 -2.05 -11.54 -10.67
CA SER A 119 -1.36 -12.65 -11.35
C SER A 119 -2.32 -13.76 -11.75
N ILE A 120 -3.28 -14.09 -10.88
CA ILE A 120 -4.34 -15.06 -11.16
C ILE A 120 -5.25 -14.53 -12.27
N LEU A 121 -5.68 -13.27 -12.19
CA LEU A 121 -6.56 -12.64 -13.20
C LEU A 121 -5.90 -12.62 -14.58
N ALA A 122 -4.64 -12.20 -14.67
CA ALA A 122 -3.89 -12.19 -15.92
C ALA A 122 -3.79 -13.58 -16.53
N SER A 123 -3.49 -14.60 -15.71
CA SER A 123 -3.39 -15.99 -16.16
C SER A 123 -4.74 -16.52 -16.68
N ALA A 124 -5.84 -16.20 -16.00
CA ALA A 124 -7.18 -16.60 -16.44
C ALA A 124 -7.57 -15.96 -17.79
N ILE A 125 -7.30 -14.67 -17.96
CA ILE A 125 -7.55 -13.95 -19.22
C ILE A 125 -6.75 -14.57 -20.37
N VAL A 126 -5.48 -14.93 -20.14
CA VAL A 126 -4.64 -15.60 -21.14
C VAL A 126 -5.28 -16.91 -21.60
N LEU A 127 -5.70 -17.77 -20.67
CA LEU A 127 -6.31 -19.06 -21.00
C LEU A 127 -7.59 -18.90 -21.84
N ILE A 128 -8.45 -17.96 -21.45
CA ILE A 128 -9.69 -17.66 -22.18
C ILE A 128 -9.37 -17.20 -23.61
N LEU A 129 -8.45 -16.24 -23.77
CA LEU A 129 -8.11 -15.70 -25.07
C LEU A 129 -7.46 -16.73 -25.98
N VAL A 130 -6.58 -17.60 -25.45
CA VAL A 130 -5.99 -18.70 -26.23
C VAL A 130 -7.09 -19.66 -26.70
N SER A 131 -7.99 -20.07 -25.79
CA SER A 131 -9.10 -20.97 -26.15
C SER A 131 -10.08 -20.39 -27.18
N ALA A 132 -10.26 -19.06 -27.21
CA ALA A 132 -11.10 -18.37 -28.19
C ALA A 132 -10.41 -18.18 -29.55
N THR A 133 -9.11 -18.41 -29.63
CA THR A 133 -8.32 -18.29 -30.87
C THR A 133 -8.07 -19.63 -31.58
N PHE A 134 -8.34 -20.75 -30.91
CA PHE A 134 -8.40 -22.09 -31.48
C PHE A 134 -9.84 -22.44 -31.88
#